data_AF-A0A5M9M8S5-F1
#
_entry.id   AF-A0A5M9M8S5-F1
#
_cell.length_a   1.000
_cell.length_b   1.000
_cell.length_c   1.000
_cell.angle_alpha   90.00
_cell.angle_beta   90.00
_cell.angle_gamma   90.00
#
_symmetry.space_group_name_H-M   'P 1'
#
loop_
_entity.id
_entity.type
_entity.pdbx_description
1 polymer ?
#
loop_
_entity_poly.entity_id
_entity_poly.type
_entity_poly.pdbx_seq_one_letter_code
_entity_poly.pdbx_strand_id
1 'polypeptide(L)'
;MPLQAQHTQKSLVLKRINRYPAQPTFSGDLVHKCLMSMPFRSDLAENFIEEYRKYVQFHSTIDILKDPPSTYPIPGVDLMAGLDWILNKARNNEYSSQFEFDSDITKLILSVHDDHLDIYMCSTTVFQFTNNMALVSVSSDGIELPRVYTWHDAELQHKGEKNVSPVESIDGIDVEGYLEKLASGFFYPLSSARDPDALYNSLFPSHPRSLYTSTKETGAWAQNLLWPGSSHTLRFTNGTSLKMATLARFITPPDTFNYRNGASLFEKLCLDTDLAFTPITRVRDPKFPQDTLSAYPTPFVNSSYHISGYFPKLSNDTAVLVVPTFKPDNPVEFSDIAKAFISNASALHKRKIIIDLSSNGGGFLQSAIDLFRIFFPTAPVYTAARYRAHDGLNLITKALNDAEQEQRLDNFGLQSVDEAVKPDQKTGFSSWKDLYVLHLDLAAAGYQTAVNASRDGTPKLSPNELSRYNHTVTAVPAAEWSLVRSANLNIENMFIKGDDQLPLQFVYEPADCRRFFTMGQYLQQDQVWDEARKVGFDLI
;
A
#
# COMPACT_ATOMS: atom_id res chain seq x y z
N MET A 1 23.19 54.60 -22.96
CA MET A 1 24.09 53.47 -22.63
C MET A 1 25.27 54.01 -21.85
N PRO A 2 25.86 53.25 -20.91
CA PRO A 2 25.25 52.21 -20.04
C PRO A 2 25.70 52.49 -18.56
N LEU A 3 25.68 51.63 -17.52
CA LEU A 3 25.20 50.25 -17.25
C LEU A 3 24.93 50.14 -15.71
N GLN A 4 24.98 48.93 -15.14
CA GLN A 4 25.14 48.58 -13.71
C GLN A 4 24.10 49.08 -12.68
N ALA A 5 22.90 48.48 -12.71
CA ALA A 5 22.06 48.32 -11.52
C ALA A 5 21.17 47.07 -11.62
N GLN A 6 21.74 45.85 -11.53
CA GLN A 6 20.94 44.61 -11.70
C GLN A 6 21.47 43.32 -11.04
N HIS A 7 22.34 43.37 -10.02
CA HIS A 7 23.04 42.17 -9.52
C HIS A 7 22.90 41.82 -8.01
N THR A 8 22.04 42.48 -7.25
CA THR A 8 21.99 42.32 -5.76
C THR A 8 20.69 41.72 -5.19
N GLN A 9 19.79 41.19 -6.02
CA GLN A 9 18.51 40.62 -5.56
C GLN A 9 18.39 39.09 -5.73
N LYS A 10 19.51 38.38 -5.95
CA LYS A 10 19.53 36.95 -6.31
C LYS A 10 20.11 35.96 -5.26
N SER A 11 20.44 36.40 -4.03
CA SER A 11 21.10 35.54 -3.01
C SER A 11 20.39 35.42 -1.66
N LEU A 12 19.22 36.04 -1.44
CA LEU A 12 18.52 36.05 -0.14
C LEU A 12 17.38 35.03 0.00
N VAL A 13 17.14 34.17 -0.99
CA VAL A 13 16.05 33.16 -0.97
C VAL A 13 16.53 31.77 -0.47
N LEU A 14 17.84 31.54 -0.36
CA LEU A 14 18.43 30.21 -0.04
C LEU A 14 18.79 29.97 1.44
N LYS A 15 18.27 30.76 2.38
CA LYS A 15 18.54 30.59 3.83
C LYS A 15 17.29 30.73 4.72
N ARG A 16 16.33 29.81 4.56
CA ARG A 16 15.42 29.27 5.60
C ARG A 16 14.36 28.38 4.96
N ILE A 17 14.60 27.06 4.95
CA ILE A 17 13.65 25.92 4.96
C ILE A 17 14.53 24.65 4.95
N ASN A 18 14.00 23.52 5.45
CA ASN A 18 14.67 22.23 5.71
C ASN A 18 15.69 22.22 6.85
N ARG A 19 15.26 21.64 7.99
CA ARG A 19 16.10 21.17 9.10
C ARG A 19 16.45 19.67 9.00
N TYR A 20 16.06 19.00 7.92
CA TYR A 20 16.60 17.70 7.54
C TYR A 20 17.67 17.91 6.46
N PRO A 21 18.83 17.24 6.53
CA PRO A 21 19.74 17.19 5.40
C PRO A 21 19.00 16.57 4.20
N ALA A 22 19.21 17.13 3.01
CA ALA A 22 18.66 16.54 1.79
C ALA A 22 19.24 15.13 1.61
N GLN A 23 18.37 14.14 1.41
CA GLN A 23 18.79 12.75 1.24
C GLN A 23 19.77 12.63 0.06
N PRO A 24 20.89 11.90 0.20
CA PRO A 24 21.82 11.71 -0.89
C PRO A 24 21.10 11.05 -2.06
N THR A 25 21.26 11.63 -3.24
CA THR A 25 20.66 11.14 -4.49
C THR A 25 21.78 10.65 -5.40
N PHE A 26 21.60 9.45 -5.94
CA PHE A 26 22.58 8.72 -6.74
C PHE A 26 22.11 8.60 -8.19
N SER A 27 23.03 8.29 -9.10
CA SER A 27 22.67 7.81 -10.45
C SER A 27 21.95 6.47 -10.33
N GLY A 28 20.82 6.32 -11.03
CA GLY A 28 20.08 5.07 -11.10
C GLY A 28 20.93 3.94 -11.67
N ASP A 29 21.67 4.18 -12.77
CA ASP A 29 22.57 3.18 -13.36
C ASP A 29 23.64 2.68 -12.40
N LEU A 30 24.17 3.57 -11.54
CA LEU A 30 25.17 3.19 -10.54
C LEU A 30 24.56 2.28 -9.47
N VAL A 31 23.37 2.60 -8.98
CA VAL A 31 22.66 1.79 -7.99
C VAL A 31 22.20 0.46 -8.57
N HIS A 32 21.66 0.46 -9.79
CA HIS A 32 21.28 -0.77 -10.48
C HIS A 32 22.48 -1.70 -10.69
N LYS A 33 23.64 -1.18 -11.13
CA LYS A 33 24.89 -1.97 -11.22
C LYS A 33 25.37 -2.49 -9.87
N CYS A 34 25.17 -1.74 -8.78
CA CYS A 34 25.48 -2.19 -7.43
C CYS A 34 24.61 -3.39 -7.03
N LEU A 35 23.29 -3.29 -7.20
CA LEU A 35 22.34 -4.36 -6.88
C LEU A 35 22.55 -5.60 -7.77
N MET A 36 22.79 -5.40 -9.07
CA MET A 36 23.16 -6.47 -10.01
C MET A 36 24.52 -7.12 -9.71
N SER A 37 25.35 -6.54 -8.84
CA SER A 37 26.62 -7.15 -8.39
C SER A 37 26.45 -8.03 -7.15
N MET A 38 25.24 -8.14 -6.59
CA MET A 38 24.94 -9.06 -5.48
C MET A 38 24.94 -10.50 -5.99
N PRO A 39 25.79 -11.41 -5.44
CA PRO A 39 25.86 -12.79 -5.91
C PRO A 39 24.52 -13.50 -5.73
N PHE A 40 24.11 -14.28 -6.73
CA PHE A 40 22.97 -15.18 -6.62
C PHE A 40 23.36 -16.48 -5.92
N ARG A 41 22.46 -17.02 -5.07
CA ARG A 41 22.63 -18.29 -4.36
C ARG A 41 21.42 -19.18 -4.59
N SER A 42 21.50 -20.01 -5.64
CA SER A 42 20.46 -20.97 -6.04
C SER A 42 19.95 -21.84 -4.89
N ASP A 43 20.84 -22.27 -3.99
CA ASP A 43 20.52 -23.12 -2.85
C ASP A 43 19.64 -22.42 -1.80
N LEU A 44 19.91 -21.14 -1.54
CA LEU A 44 19.10 -20.32 -0.64
C LEU A 44 17.77 -19.91 -1.29
N ALA A 45 17.82 -19.60 -2.59
CA ALA A 45 16.67 -19.22 -3.41
C ALA A 45 15.63 -20.36 -3.53
N GLU A 46 16.09 -21.59 -3.80
CA GLU A 46 15.23 -22.78 -3.84
C GLU A 46 14.56 -23.03 -2.48
N ASN A 47 15.35 -23.07 -1.40
CA ASN A 47 14.82 -23.31 -0.05
C ASN A 47 13.81 -22.23 0.37
N PHE A 48 14.10 -20.96 0.06
CA PHE A 48 13.17 -19.86 0.31
C PHE A 48 11.84 -20.04 -0.45
N ILE A 49 11.85 -20.37 -1.74
CA ILE A 49 10.60 -20.50 -2.51
C ILE A 49 9.79 -21.71 -2.04
N GLU A 50 10.41 -22.83 -1.70
CA GLU A 50 9.67 -24.00 -1.18
C GLU A 50 8.97 -23.71 0.16
N GLU A 51 9.56 -22.90 1.05
CA GLU A 51 8.89 -22.45 2.27
C GLU A 51 7.88 -21.31 2.01
N TYR A 52 8.19 -20.36 1.11
CA TYR A 52 7.27 -19.27 0.75
C TYR A 52 6.00 -19.79 0.05
N ARG A 53 6.09 -20.86 -0.75
CA ARG A 53 4.92 -21.55 -1.31
C ARG A 53 3.99 -22.08 -0.21
N LYS A 54 4.52 -22.58 0.91
CA LYS A 54 3.70 -23.03 2.06
C LYS A 54 3.03 -21.85 2.77
N TYR A 55 3.71 -20.70 2.84
CA TYR A 55 3.15 -19.48 3.40
C TYR A 55 2.06 -18.87 2.52
N VAL A 56 2.32 -18.68 1.21
CA VAL A 56 1.35 -18.10 0.25
C VAL A 56 0.07 -18.94 0.12
N GLN A 57 0.12 -20.25 0.41
CA GLN A 57 -1.08 -21.10 0.50
C GLN A 57 -2.09 -20.68 1.59
N PHE A 58 -1.72 -19.82 2.55
CA PHE A 58 -2.65 -19.21 3.52
C PHE A 58 -3.39 -17.99 2.95
N HIS A 59 -3.00 -17.48 1.78
CA HIS A 59 -3.65 -16.34 1.15
C HIS A 59 -5.12 -16.67 0.83
N SER A 60 -6.03 -15.82 1.30
CA SER A 60 -7.46 -16.08 1.39
C SER A 60 -8.18 -16.16 0.04
N THR A 61 -7.59 -15.60 -1.02
CA THR A 61 -8.21 -15.44 -2.34
C THR A 61 -7.47 -16.15 -3.48
N ILE A 62 -6.40 -16.89 -3.17
CA ILE A 62 -5.51 -17.54 -4.16
C ILE A 62 -6.25 -18.41 -5.19
N ASP A 63 -7.37 -19.05 -4.82
CA ASP A 63 -8.15 -19.86 -5.74
C ASP A 63 -8.94 -19.01 -6.76
N ILE A 64 -9.43 -17.83 -6.35
CA ILE A 64 -10.19 -16.89 -7.19
C ILE A 64 -9.24 -16.05 -8.04
N LEU A 65 -8.08 -15.67 -7.51
CA LEU A 65 -7.08 -14.87 -8.24
C LEU A 65 -6.67 -15.50 -9.57
N LYS A 66 -6.62 -16.83 -9.66
CA LYS A 66 -6.25 -17.55 -10.87
C LYS A 66 -7.26 -17.40 -12.01
N ASP A 67 -8.55 -17.36 -11.69
CA ASP A 67 -9.66 -17.29 -12.64
C ASP A 67 -10.77 -16.40 -12.05
N PRO A 68 -10.55 -15.08 -11.98
CA PRO A 68 -11.49 -14.16 -11.34
C PRO A 68 -12.75 -14.00 -12.20
N PRO A 69 -13.87 -13.49 -11.63
CA PRO A 69 -15.07 -13.23 -12.40
C PRO A 69 -14.80 -12.35 -13.62
N SER A 70 -15.51 -12.55 -14.72
CA SER A 70 -15.34 -11.74 -15.94
C SER A 70 -15.69 -10.25 -15.79
N THR A 71 -16.27 -9.86 -14.66
CA THR A 71 -16.51 -8.47 -14.25
C THR A 71 -15.34 -7.85 -13.49
N TYR A 72 -14.36 -8.64 -13.04
CA TYR A 72 -13.17 -8.15 -12.36
C TYR A 72 -12.24 -7.48 -13.39
N PRO A 73 -11.83 -6.22 -13.19
CA PRO A 73 -11.17 -5.44 -14.24
C PRO A 73 -9.66 -5.72 -14.39
N ILE A 74 -9.09 -6.57 -13.54
CA ILE A 74 -7.66 -6.90 -13.49
C ILE A 74 -7.44 -8.35 -13.97
N PRO A 75 -6.37 -8.64 -14.74
CA PRO A 75 -6.07 -10.01 -15.17
C PRO A 75 -5.89 -10.99 -14.00
N GLY A 76 -6.31 -12.25 -14.20
CA GLY A 76 -6.05 -13.32 -13.25
C GLY A 76 -4.56 -13.66 -13.13
N VAL A 77 -4.14 -14.04 -11.92
CA VAL A 77 -2.77 -14.39 -11.54
C VAL A 77 -2.75 -15.75 -10.85
N ASP A 78 -2.11 -16.73 -11.48
CA ASP A 78 -1.79 -18.01 -10.84
C ASP A 78 -0.50 -17.86 -10.00
N LEU A 79 -0.68 -17.45 -8.75
CA LEU A 79 0.43 -17.28 -7.78
C LEU A 79 1.30 -18.52 -7.64
N MET A 80 0.70 -19.71 -7.59
CA MET A 80 1.44 -20.96 -7.38
C MET A 80 2.25 -21.34 -8.62
N ALA A 81 1.67 -21.23 -9.82
CA ALA A 81 2.41 -21.46 -11.07
C ALA A 81 3.51 -20.41 -11.30
N GLY A 82 3.29 -19.16 -10.88
CA GLY A 82 4.31 -18.12 -10.89
C GLY A 82 5.49 -18.46 -9.97
N LEU A 83 5.22 -18.92 -8.74
CA LEU A 83 6.26 -19.38 -7.81
C LEU A 83 6.98 -20.63 -8.32
N ASP A 84 6.27 -21.56 -8.96
CA ASP A 84 6.87 -22.75 -9.60
C ASP A 84 7.80 -22.35 -10.75
N TRP A 85 7.46 -21.32 -11.54
CA TRP A 85 8.34 -20.78 -12.58
C TRP A 85 9.62 -20.15 -12.00
N ILE A 86 9.49 -19.33 -10.95
CA ILE A 86 10.63 -18.73 -10.23
C ILE A 86 11.53 -19.82 -9.63
N LEU A 87 10.94 -20.86 -9.02
CA LEU A 87 11.64 -22.00 -8.43
C LEU A 87 12.45 -22.77 -9.47
N ASN A 88 11.88 -23.04 -10.64
CA ASN A 88 12.59 -23.74 -11.72
C ASN A 88 13.74 -22.89 -12.27
N LYS A 89 13.53 -21.58 -12.46
CA LYS A 89 14.56 -20.64 -12.89
C LYS A 89 15.70 -20.52 -11.86
N ALA A 90 15.37 -20.57 -10.56
CA ALA A 90 16.35 -20.63 -9.48
C ALA A 90 17.16 -21.93 -9.52
N ARG A 91 16.51 -23.10 -9.57
CA ARG A 91 17.13 -24.44 -9.67
C ARG A 91 18.07 -24.60 -10.87
N ASN A 92 17.71 -24.01 -12.00
CA ASN A 92 18.55 -24.01 -13.21
C ASN A 92 19.71 -22.99 -13.16
N ASN A 93 19.81 -22.20 -12.08
CA ASN A 93 20.77 -21.12 -11.91
C ASN A 93 20.73 -20.08 -13.06
N GLU A 94 19.52 -19.73 -13.50
CA GLU A 94 19.26 -18.79 -14.60
C GLU A 94 19.21 -17.30 -14.17
N TYR A 95 19.39 -17.02 -12.88
CA TYR A 95 19.49 -15.65 -12.34
C TYR A 95 20.95 -15.18 -12.30
N SER A 96 21.22 -13.96 -12.79
CA SER A 96 22.58 -13.39 -12.80
C SER A 96 22.95 -12.68 -11.48
N SER A 97 21.96 -12.31 -10.67
CA SER A 97 22.15 -11.65 -9.38
C SER A 97 20.99 -11.92 -8.42
N GLN A 98 21.21 -11.72 -7.12
CA GLN A 98 20.11 -11.77 -6.14
C GLN A 98 19.00 -10.77 -6.45
N PHE A 99 19.36 -9.59 -6.98
CA PHE A 99 18.38 -8.55 -7.32
C PHE A 99 17.40 -8.95 -8.42
N GLU A 100 17.81 -9.78 -9.38
CA GLU A 100 16.88 -10.29 -10.41
C GLU A 100 15.87 -11.29 -9.84
N PHE A 101 16.32 -12.19 -8.96
CA PHE A 101 15.46 -13.16 -8.26
C PHE A 101 14.45 -12.46 -7.36
N ASP A 102 14.94 -11.57 -6.49
CA ASP A 102 14.12 -10.73 -5.63
C ASP A 102 13.11 -9.90 -6.44
N SER A 103 13.54 -9.34 -7.59
CA SER A 103 12.67 -8.58 -8.49
C SER A 103 11.55 -9.44 -9.09
N ASP A 104 11.84 -10.66 -9.55
CA ASP A 104 10.80 -11.52 -10.16
C ASP A 104 9.74 -11.95 -9.13
N ILE A 105 10.12 -12.19 -7.87
CA ILE A 105 9.18 -12.45 -6.76
C ILE A 105 8.33 -11.20 -6.49
N THR A 106 8.98 -10.04 -6.33
CA THR A 106 8.29 -8.75 -6.12
C THR A 106 7.31 -8.44 -7.24
N LYS A 107 7.64 -8.75 -8.50
CA LYS A 107 6.72 -8.59 -9.65
C LYS A 107 5.49 -9.49 -9.54
N LEU A 108 5.70 -10.78 -9.26
CA LEU A 108 4.62 -11.76 -9.16
C LEU A 108 3.62 -11.35 -8.06
N ILE A 109 4.12 -11.03 -6.87
CA ILE A 109 3.27 -10.67 -5.73
C ILE A 109 2.48 -9.39 -6.01
N LEU A 110 3.12 -8.33 -6.50
CA LEU A 110 2.44 -7.07 -6.77
C LEU A 110 1.48 -7.14 -7.97
N SER A 111 1.64 -8.11 -8.88
CA SER A 111 0.67 -8.32 -9.99
C SER A 111 -0.73 -8.77 -9.54
N VAL A 112 -0.87 -9.19 -8.27
CA VAL A 112 -2.14 -9.65 -7.68
C VAL A 112 -3.10 -8.50 -7.37
N HIS A 113 -2.59 -7.28 -7.12
CA HIS A 113 -3.39 -6.13 -6.68
C HIS A 113 -4.24 -6.43 -5.43
N ASP A 114 -3.59 -6.90 -4.36
CA ASP A 114 -4.21 -7.02 -3.03
C ASP A 114 -3.37 -6.25 -1.99
N ASP A 115 -3.96 -5.23 -1.36
CA ASP A 115 -3.30 -4.34 -0.40
C ASP A 115 -2.71 -5.04 0.84
N HIS A 116 -3.08 -6.30 1.11
CA HIS A 116 -2.51 -7.09 2.20
C HIS A 116 -1.52 -8.17 1.74
N LEU A 117 -1.30 -8.35 0.43
CA LEU A 117 -0.31 -9.29 -0.11
C LEU A 117 0.93 -8.53 -0.57
N ASP A 118 1.91 -8.40 0.33
CA ASP A 118 3.19 -7.74 0.03
C ASP A 118 4.40 -8.62 0.36
N ILE A 119 5.52 -8.30 -0.29
CA ILE A 119 6.82 -8.87 0.06
C ILE A 119 7.96 -7.87 -0.18
N TYR A 120 8.84 -7.81 0.81
CA TYR A 120 10.03 -6.97 0.81
C TYR A 120 11.27 -7.85 0.86
N MET A 121 11.85 -8.11 -0.32
CA MET A 121 13.03 -8.95 -0.48
C MET A 121 14.33 -8.21 -0.11
N CYS A 122 15.37 -8.94 0.31
CA CYS A 122 16.56 -8.35 0.91
C CYS A 122 17.24 -7.26 0.05
N SER A 123 17.29 -7.41 -1.28
CA SER A 123 17.92 -6.43 -2.17
C SER A 123 17.00 -5.27 -2.59
N THR A 124 15.68 -5.46 -2.61
CA THR A 124 14.71 -4.41 -3.05
C THR A 124 14.43 -3.37 -1.97
N THR A 125 14.75 -3.65 -0.70
CA THR A 125 14.54 -2.73 0.44
C THR A 125 15.57 -1.60 0.59
N VAL A 126 16.64 -1.57 -0.21
CA VAL A 126 17.75 -0.61 0.01
C VAL A 126 17.49 0.74 -0.63
N PHE A 127 17.09 0.73 -1.91
CA PHE A 127 17.01 1.91 -2.75
C PHE A 127 15.64 1.98 -3.45
N GLN A 128 15.11 3.20 -3.53
CA GLN A 128 13.99 3.54 -4.41
C GLN A 128 14.53 4.28 -5.62
N PHE A 129 14.10 3.90 -6.82
CA PHE A 129 14.38 4.63 -8.05
C PHE A 129 13.37 5.76 -8.26
N THR A 130 13.81 6.89 -8.78
CA THR A 130 12.97 8.07 -9.01
C THR A 130 13.47 8.86 -10.22
N ASN A 131 12.57 9.58 -10.88
CA ASN A 131 12.91 10.48 -11.99
C ASN A 131 12.82 11.98 -11.60
N ASN A 132 12.47 12.29 -10.34
CA ASN A 132 12.22 13.64 -9.82
C ASN A 132 11.19 14.48 -10.60
N MET A 133 10.37 13.89 -11.48
CA MET A 133 9.44 14.60 -12.34
C MET A 133 8.01 14.12 -12.14
N ALA A 134 7.28 14.76 -11.22
CA ALA A 134 5.86 14.51 -11.06
C ALA A 134 5.06 14.95 -12.30
N LEU A 135 4.13 14.11 -12.74
CA LEU A 135 3.10 14.42 -13.72
C LEU A 135 1.77 14.69 -13.00
N VAL A 136 0.80 15.25 -13.72
CA VAL A 136 -0.60 15.38 -13.31
C VAL A 136 -1.51 15.20 -14.52
N SER A 137 -2.68 14.59 -14.35
CA SER A 137 -3.70 14.47 -15.40
C SER A 137 -4.80 15.50 -15.12
N VAL A 138 -4.85 16.57 -15.92
CA VAL A 138 -5.61 17.79 -15.61
C VAL A 138 -6.72 18.05 -16.63
N SER A 139 -7.95 18.12 -16.15
CA SER A 139 -9.11 18.64 -16.87
C SER A 139 -9.24 20.16 -16.75
N SER A 140 -9.82 20.80 -17.76
CA SER A 140 -10.07 22.25 -17.78
C SER A 140 -11.23 22.69 -16.88
N ASP A 141 -12.21 21.82 -16.66
CA ASP A 141 -13.46 22.12 -15.93
C ASP A 141 -13.92 20.98 -15.00
N GLY A 142 -13.21 19.85 -15.00
CA GLY A 142 -13.54 18.65 -14.23
C GLY A 142 -14.53 17.70 -14.92
N ILE A 143 -14.90 17.98 -16.18
CA ILE A 143 -15.84 17.19 -16.99
C ILE A 143 -15.19 16.78 -18.31
N GLU A 144 -14.54 17.71 -19.01
CA GLU A 144 -13.75 17.44 -20.20
C GLU A 144 -12.60 16.47 -19.90
N LEU A 145 -12.27 15.61 -20.87
CA LEU A 145 -11.19 14.64 -20.71
C LEU A 145 -9.87 15.34 -20.34
N PRO A 146 -9.15 14.83 -19.33
CA PRO A 146 -7.93 15.46 -18.86
C PRO A 146 -6.82 15.32 -19.90
N ARG A 147 -5.76 16.12 -19.74
CA ARG A 147 -4.49 15.93 -20.44
C ARG A 147 -3.35 15.90 -19.44
N VAL A 148 -2.32 15.11 -19.74
CA VAL A 148 -1.15 14.97 -18.87
C VAL A 148 -0.19 16.14 -19.05
N TYR A 149 0.27 16.71 -17.94
CA TYR A 149 1.29 17.77 -17.89
C TYR A 149 2.37 17.40 -16.86
N THR A 150 3.53 18.05 -16.92
CA THR A 150 4.38 18.10 -15.71
C THR A 150 3.67 18.92 -14.64
N TRP A 151 3.90 18.60 -13.36
CA TRP A 151 3.36 19.39 -12.25
C TRP A 151 3.68 20.89 -12.38
N HIS A 152 4.89 21.21 -12.83
CA HIS A 152 5.33 22.60 -12.99
C HIS A 152 4.58 23.33 -14.11
N ASP A 153 4.37 22.68 -15.26
CA ASP A 153 3.63 23.27 -16.38
C ASP A 153 2.16 23.48 -16.01
N ALA A 154 1.54 22.54 -15.29
CA ALA A 154 0.18 22.69 -14.78
C ALA A 154 0.06 23.85 -13.77
N GLU A 155 1.04 24.02 -12.89
CA GLU A 155 1.10 25.19 -11.99
C GLU A 155 1.21 26.52 -12.75
N LEU A 156 2.00 26.57 -13.82
CA LEU A 156 2.12 27.77 -14.68
C LEU A 156 0.82 28.04 -15.43
N GLN A 157 0.18 26.99 -15.97
CA GLN A 157 -1.12 27.08 -16.65
C GLN A 157 -2.20 27.65 -15.73
N HIS A 158 -2.27 27.14 -14.49
CA HIS A 158 -3.22 27.61 -13.48
C HIS A 158 -2.97 29.07 -13.07
N LYS A 159 -1.72 29.55 -13.15
CA LYS A 159 -1.34 30.96 -12.94
C LYS A 159 -1.57 31.84 -14.17
N GLY A 160 -2.12 31.30 -15.26
CA GLY A 160 -2.52 32.02 -16.47
C GLY A 160 -1.49 32.04 -17.59
N GLU A 161 -0.39 31.27 -17.48
CA GLU A 161 0.55 31.09 -18.60
C GLU A 161 -0.10 30.27 -19.72
N LYS A 162 0.08 30.72 -20.96
CA LYS A 162 -0.50 30.09 -22.16
C LYS A 162 0.51 29.26 -22.93
N ASN A 163 1.81 29.51 -22.74
CA ASN A 163 2.90 28.81 -23.42
C ASN A 163 3.33 27.53 -22.68
N VAL A 164 2.35 26.76 -22.21
CA VAL A 164 2.56 25.40 -21.70
C VAL A 164 2.07 24.40 -22.74
N SER A 165 2.50 23.15 -22.67
CA SER A 165 2.02 22.11 -23.57
C SER A 165 1.90 20.78 -22.81
N PRO A 166 0.84 20.00 -23.05
CA PRO A 166 0.73 18.68 -22.46
C PRO A 166 1.83 17.76 -23.01
N VAL A 167 2.12 16.73 -22.21
CA VAL A 167 2.91 15.57 -22.64
C VAL A 167 2.08 14.83 -23.69
N GLU A 168 2.74 14.42 -24.76
CA GLU A 168 2.18 13.69 -25.90
C GLU A 168 2.60 12.21 -25.86
N SER A 169 3.87 11.96 -25.52
CA SER A 169 4.41 10.59 -25.46
C SER A 169 5.51 10.45 -24.41
N ILE A 170 5.62 9.26 -23.82
CA ILE A 170 6.71 8.83 -22.94
C ILE A 170 7.48 7.73 -23.66
N ASP A 171 8.78 7.95 -23.87
CA ASP A 171 9.69 7.04 -24.59
C ASP A 171 9.18 6.60 -25.99
N GLY A 172 8.40 7.48 -26.64
CA GLY A 172 7.81 7.26 -27.96
C GLY A 172 6.48 6.49 -27.96
N ILE A 173 5.97 6.11 -26.79
CA ILE A 173 4.62 5.55 -26.60
C ILE A 173 3.68 6.69 -26.22
N ASP A 174 2.46 6.71 -26.77
CA ASP A 174 1.39 7.64 -26.37
C ASP A 174 1.27 7.75 -24.83
N VAL A 175 1.07 8.97 -24.32
CA VAL A 175 1.15 9.23 -22.88
C VAL A 175 0.10 8.46 -22.08
N GLU A 176 -1.13 8.34 -22.58
CA GLU A 176 -2.18 7.62 -21.86
C GLU A 176 -1.94 6.11 -21.93
N GLY A 177 -1.62 5.58 -23.12
CA GLY A 177 -1.27 4.16 -23.28
C GLY A 177 -0.02 3.73 -22.50
N TYR A 178 0.95 4.64 -22.29
CA TYR A 178 2.08 4.39 -21.39
C TYR A 178 1.61 4.35 -19.93
N LEU A 179 0.82 5.33 -19.48
CA LEU A 179 0.40 5.44 -18.08
C LEU A 179 -0.64 4.36 -17.69
N GLU A 180 -1.55 3.95 -18.56
CA GLU A 180 -2.44 2.80 -18.33
C GLU A 180 -1.64 1.49 -18.15
N LYS A 181 -0.64 1.26 -19.01
CA LYS A 181 0.28 0.13 -18.88
C LYS A 181 1.14 0.21 -17.63
N LEU A 182 1.48 1.42 -17.18
CA LEU A 182 2.13 1.65 -15.90
C LEU A 182 1.17 1.25 -14.77
N ALA A 183 0.02 1.91 -14.63
CA ALA A 183 -0.98 1.66 -13.60
C ALA A 183 -1.33 0.17 -13.41
N SER A 184 -1.56 -0.56 -14.51
CA SER A 184 -1.89 -1.98 -14.48
C SER A 184 -0.72 -2.93 -14.16
N GLY A 185 0.52 -2.47 -14.31
CA GLY A 185 1.72 -3.31 -14.20
C GLY A 185 2.81 -2.81 -13.25
N PHE A 186 2.56 -1.77 -12.44
CA PHE A 186 3.63 -1.12 -11.66
C PHE A 186 3.79 -1.51 -10.20
N PHE A 187 5.05 -1.47 -9.80
CA PHE A 187 5.56 -1.93 -8.52
C PHE A 187 5.75 -0.76 -7.56
N TYR A 188 4.64 -0.15 -7.14
CA TYR A 188 4.62 0.87 -6.11
C TYR A 188 4.00 0.33 -4.81
N PRO A 189 4.72 0.35 -3.66
CA PRO A 189 4.25 -0.25 -2.39
C PRO A 189 3.00 0.39 -1.73
N LEU A 190 2.32 1.30 -2.42
CA LEU A 190 1.08 1.97 -1.97
C LEU A 190 0.05 2.05 -3.12
N SER A 191 0.16 1.17 -4.13
CA SER A 191 -0.76 1.08 -5.26
C SER A 191 -1.04 -0.37 -5.62
N SER A 192 -1.94 -0.98 -4.85
CA SER A 192 -2.48 -2.33 -5.03
C SER A 192 -4.02 -2.29 -5.10
N ALA A 193 -4.55 -1.13 -5.50
CA ALA A 193 -5.98 -0.90 -5.70
C ALA A 193 -6.53 -1.79 -6.83
N ARG A 194 -7.77 -2.25 -6.66
CA ARG A 194 -8.43 -3.17 -7.61
C ARG A 194 -9.27 -2.46 -8.68
N ASP A 195 -9.50 -1.17 -8.48
CA ASP A 195 -10.19 -0.30 -9.43
C ASP A 195 -9.19 0.38 -10.39
N PRO A 196 -9.39 0.31 -11.72
CA PRO A 196 -8.50 0.93 -12.70
C PRO A 196 -8.36 2.45 -12.57
N ASP A 197 -9.44 3.16 -12.22
CA ASP A 197 -9.41 4.61 -12.07
C ASP A 197 -8.56 4.99 -10.84
N ALA A 198 -8.64 4.22 -9.74
CA ALA A 198 -7.78 4.35 -8.57
C ALA A 198 -6.31 4.02 -8.84
N LEU A 199 -6.03 2.97 -9.64
CA LEU A 199 -4.66 2.65 -10.09
C LEU A 199 -4.07 3.77 -10.96
N TYR A 200 -4.83 4.31 -11.92
CA TYR A 200 -4.37 5.45 -12.74
C TYR A 200 -4.15 6.70 -11.88
N ASN A 201 -5.04 6.99 -10.93
CA ASN A 201 -4.88 8.06 -9.94
C ASN A 201 -3.70 7.83 -8.95
N SER A 202 -3.13 6.63 -8.87
CA SER A 202 -1.93 6.35 -8.07
C SER A 202 -0.67 6.94 -8.69
N LEU A 203 -0.65 7.14 -10.01
CA LEU A 203 0.50 7.63 -10.76
C LEU A 203 0.84 9.09 -10.48
N PHE A 204 -0.10 9.87 -9.94
CA PHE A 204 0.03 11.31 -9.72
C PHE A 204 0.10 11.68 -8.22
N PRO A 205 0.68 12.86 -7.86
CA PRO A 205 0.72 13.34 -6.49
C PRO A 205 -0.67 13.47 -5.85
N SER A 206 -0.77 13.12 -4.57
CA SER A 206 -2.00 13.21 -3.79
C SER A 206 -1.73 13.82 -2.41
N HIS A 207 -2.44 14.89 -2.06
CA HIS A 207 -2.41 15.47 -0.73
C HIS A 207 -3.02 14.54 0.35
N PRO A 208 -4.16 13.87 0.11
CA PRO A 208 -4.65 12.82 1.01
C PRO A 208 -3.64 11.68 1.23
N ARG A 209 -2.95 11.21 0.19
CA ARG A 209 -1.90 10.18 0.33
C ARG A 209 -0.67 10.70 1.08
N SER A 210 -0.35 11.98 0.92
CA SER A 210 0.72 12.63 1.68
C SER A 210 0.37 12.81 3.17
N LEU A 211 -0.92 12.96 3.47
CA LEU A 211 -1.45 13.02 4.84
C LEU A 211 -1.41 11.62 5.49
N TYR A 212 -1.96 10.59 4.82
CA TYR A 212 -1.89 9.19 5.28
C TYR A 212 -0.46 8.69 5.53
N THR A 213 0.45 8.92 4.58
CA THR A 213 1.85 8.45 4.71
C THR A 213 2.72 9.33 5.61
N SER A 214 2.24 10.52 6.01
CA SER A 214 3.03 11.58 6.63
C SER A 214 4.29 11.99 5.82
N THR A 215 4.34 11.70 4.52
CA THR A 215 5.47 11.98 3.64
C THR A 215 5.01 12.71 2.39
N LYS A 216 5.85 13.56 1.78
CA LYS A 216 5.48 14.21 0.52
C LYS A 216 5.42 13.16 -0.60
N GLU A 217 4.22 12.91 -1.09
CA GLU A 217 3.97 11.99 -2.19
C GLU A 217 4.08 12.70 -3.55
N THR A 218 4.58 12.00 -4.57
CA THR A 218 4.87 12.53 -5.91
C THR A 218 4.25 11.72 -7.03
N GLY A 219 3.43 10.71 -6.71
CA GLY A 219 2.85 9.76 -7.64
C GLY A 219 3.78 8.60 -7.99
N ALA A 220 3.20 7.43 -8.25
CA ALA A 220 3.91 6.21 -8.62
C ALA A 220 4.70 6.35 -9.95
N TRP A 221 4.32 7.25 -10.86
CA TRP A 221 5.15 7.57 -12.03
C TRP A 221 6.55 8.06 -11.63
N ALA A 222 6.66 8.83 -10.55
CA ALA A 222 7.92 9.42 -10.12
C ALA A 222 8.70 8.53 -9.13
N GLN A 223 8.17 7.38 -8.72
CA GLN A 223 8.74 6.51 -7.67
C GLN A 223 8.59 5.02 -8.01
N ASN A 224 9.71 4.32 -8.09
CA ASN A 224 9.78 2.96 -8.62
C ASN A 224 10.58 2.08 -7.63
N LEU A 225 10.00 0.95 -7.17
CA LEU A 225 10.73 0.00 -6.33
C LEU A 225 11.75 -0.81 -7.15
N LEU A 226 11.32 -1.25 -8.34
CA LEU A 226 12.16 -1.98 -9.29
C LEU A 226 12.81 -1.03 -10.30
N TRP A 227 13.82 -1.51 -11.01
CA TRP A 227 14.57 -0.73 -12.00
C TRP A 227 13.68 -0.33 -13.19
N PRO A 228 13.43 0.98 -13.44
CA PRO A 228 12.55 1.43 -14.53
C PRO A 228 13.30 1.64 -15.86
N GLY A 229 14.61 1.37 -15.90
CA GLY A 229 15.51 1.79 -16.97
C GLY A 229 16.34 3.01 -16.58
N SER A 230 17.28 3.40 -17.45
CA SER A 230 18.29 4.44 -17.15
C SER A 230 17.81 5.88 -17.34
N SER A 231 16.76 6.08 -18.14
CA SER A 231 16.20 7.40 -18.43
C SER A 231 14.85 7.29 -19.13
N HIS A 232 13.97 8.26 -18.93
CA HIS A 232 12.75 8.46 -19.71
C HIS A 232 12.83 9.73 -20.55
N THR A 233 12.08 9.78 -21.64
CA THR A 233 11.97 10.94 -22.53
C THR A 233 10.51 11.35 -22.69
N LEU A 234 10.14 12.52 -22.18
CA LEU A 234 8.84 13.14 -22.50
C LEU A 234 8.96 13.87 -23.83
N ARG A 235 7.97 13.70 -24.71
CA ARG A 235 7.70 14.59 -25.85
C ARG A 235 6.45 15.41 -25.53
N PHE A 236 6.45 16.68 -25.90
CA PHE A 236 5.32 17.59 -25.70
C PHE A 236 4.65 17.92 -27.04
N THR A 237 3.36 18.26 -27.02
CA THR A 237 2.60 18.54 -28.26
C THR A 237 3.09 19.76 -29.06
N ASN A 238 3.98 20.59 -28.51
CA ASN A 238 4.67 21.66 -29.23
C ASN A 238 5.94 21.18 -29.98
N GLY A 239 6.22 19.88 -29.98
CA GLY A 239 7.37 19.26 -30.64
C GLY A 239 8.67 19.28 -29.85
N THR A 240 8.71 19.90 -28.66
CA THR A 240 9.86 19.85 -27.75
C THR A 240 9.95 18.51 -27.03
N SER A 241 11.08 18.23 -26.38
CA SER A 241 11.26 17.00 -25.60
C SER A 241 12.20 17.22 -24.42
N LEU A 242 11.97 16.47 -23.35
CA LEU A 242 12.75 16.50 -22.11
C LEU A 242 13.16 15.09 -21.73
N LYS A 243 14.47 14.85 -21.68
CA LYS A 243 15.06 13.60 -21.20
C LYS A 243 15.42 13.72 -19.73
N MET A 244 14.88 12.83 -18.89
CA MET A 244 15.18 12.72 -17.46
C MET A 244 15.98 11.44 -17.20
N ALA A 245 17.07 11.54 -16.47
CA ALA A 245 17.82 10.38 -16.01
C ALA A 245 17.12 9.74 -14.80
N THR A 246 17.17 8.42 -14.71
CA THR A 246 16.77 7.70 -13.51
C THR A 246 17.80 7.96 -12.42
N LEU A 247 17.29 8.32 -11.24
CA LEU A 247 18.03 8.56 -10.01
C LEU A 247 17.63 7.51 -8.98
N ALA A 248 18.39 7.42 -7.90
CA ALA A 248 18.09 6.54 -6.79
C ALA A 248 18.33 7.23 -5.44
N ARG A 249 17.58 6.84 -4.42
CA ARG A 249 17.70 7.31 -3.03
C ARG A 249 17.56 6.11 -2.09
N PHE A 250 18.10 6.20 -0.88
CA PHE A 250 17.82 5.19 0.16
C PHE A 250 16.33 5.20 0.52
N ILE A 251 15.73 4.02 0.73
CA ILE A 251 14.38 3.88 1.30
C ILE A 251 14.43 4.26 2.78
N THR A 252 15.33 3.63 3.53
CA THR A 252 15.70 4.01 4.90
C THR A 252 17.18 4.40 4.90
N PRO A 253 17.54 5.67 5.13
CA PRO A 253 18.93 6.11 5.13
C PRO A 253 19.69 5.51 6.32
N PRO A 254 20.81 4.79 6.10
CA PRO A 254 21.60 4.25 7.19
C PRO A 254 22.57 5.30 7.76
N ASP A 255 22.93 5.17 9.04
CA ASP A 255 23.95 6.02 9.68
C ASP A 255 25.32 5.92 8.97
N THR A 256 25.65 4.72 8.46
CA THR A 256 26.82 4.49 7.59
C THR A 256 26.50 3.48 6.50
N PHE A 257 27.04 3.68 5.30
CA PHE A 257 26.96 2.73 4.17
C PHE A 257 28.38 2.35 3.74
N ASN A 258 28.93 1.32 4.38
CA ASN A 258 30.35 0.95 4.28
C ASN A 258 30.62 -0.29 3.39
N TYR A 259 29.62 -0.73 2.63
CA TYR A 259 29.71 -1.90 1.74
C TYR A 259 30.56 -1.58 0.51
N ARG A 260 31.53 -2.45 0.20
CA ARG A 260 32.54 -2.20 -0.85
C ARG A 260 32.21 -2.85 -2.19
N ASN A 261 31.30 -3.83 -2.19
CA ASN A 261 30.86 -4.59 -3.35
C ASN A 261 29.53 -5.30 -3.06
N GLY A 262 28.87 -5.83 -4.08
CA GLY A 262 27.61 -6.55 -3.94
C GLY A 262 27.68 -7.82 -3.07
N ALA A 263 28.84 -8.47 -2.93
CA ALA A 263 29.00 -9.61 -2.01
C ALA A 263 28.87 -9.16 -0.54
N SER A 264 29.59 -8.13 -0.13
CA SER A 264 29.48 -7.55 1.23
C SER A 264 28.10 -6.95 1.52
N LEU A 265 27.38 -6.51 0.47
CA LEU A 265 26.00 -6.04 0.57
C LEU A 265 25.03 -7.22 0.73
N PHE A 266 25.20 -8.29 -0.05
CA PHE A 266 24.42 -9.53 0.06
C PHE A 266 24.62 -10.23 1.41
N GLU A 267 25.85 -10.33 1.92
CA GLU A 267 26.12 -10.90 3.24
C GLU A 267 25.33 -10.16 4.33
N LYS A 268 25.40 -8.82 4.37
CA LYS A 268 24.70 -8.02 5.38
C LYS A 268 23.19 -7.93 5.14
N LEU A 269 22.70 -8.06 3.91
CA LEU A 269 21.27 -7.90 3.63
C LEU A 269 20.48 -9.20 3.52
N CYS A 270 21.10 -10.28 3.06
CA CYS A 270 20.41 -11.52 2.68
C CYS A 270 20.87 -12.74 3.48
N LEU A 271 21.90 -12.62 4.33
CA LEU A 271 22.37 -13.68 5.24
C LEU A 271 22.30 -13.29 6.72
N ASP A 272 22.38 -12.00 7.03
CA ASP A 272 22.31 -11.50 8.40
C ASP A 272 20.88 -11.56 8.96
N THR A 273 20.65 -12.54 9.85
CA THR A 273 19.38 -12.80 10.53
C THR A 273 19.03 -11.74 11.58
N ASP A 274 20.00 -10.98 12.11
CA ASP A 274 19.70 -9.87 13.04
C ASP A 274 18.95 -8.72 12.33
N LEU A 275 18.91 -8.75 10.99
CA LEU A 275 18.13 -7.84 10.16
C LEU A 275 16.94 -8.53 9.46
N ALA A 276 16.81 -9.85 9.55
CA ALA A 276 15.63 -10.56 9.07
C ALA A 276 14.44 -10.19 9.97
N PHE A 277 13.26 -9.97 9.37
CA PHE A 277 12.05 -9.56 10.10
C PHE A 277 12.18 -8.32 11.01
N THR A 278 13.11 -7.40 10.72
CA THR A 278 12.95 -6.00 11.18
C THR A 278 11.87 -5.35 10.31
N PRO A 279 10.70 -4.96 10.86
CA PRO A 279 9.70 -4.26 10.06
C PRO A 279 10.32 -2.97 9.50
N ILE A 280 10.01 -2.61 8.26
CA ILE A 280 10.43 -1.33 7.66
C ILE A 280 9.64 -0.19 8.31
N THR A 281 10.01 0.09 9.56
CA THR A 281 9.62 1.27 10.29
C THR A 281 10.34 2.44 9.61
N ARG A 282 9.68 3.03 8.60
CA ARG A 282 9.96 4.43 8.24
C ARG A 282 9.92 5.19 9.57
N VAL A 283 11.06 5.71 10.03
CA VAL A 283 11.15 6.40 11.32
C VAL A 283 10.22 7.61 11.25
N ARG A 284 9.02 7.48 11.85
CA ARG A 284 7.96 8.46 11.77
C ARG A 284 8.28 9.58 12.75
N ASP A 285 8.96 10.61 12.29
CA ASP A 285 8.80 11.92 12.92
C ASP A 285 7.41 12.44 12.48
N PRO A 286 6.41 12.60 13.38
CA PRO A 286 4.99 12.83 13.04
C PRO A 286 4.70 14.24 12.49
N LYS A 287 5.69 14.88 11.85
CA LYS A 287 5.57 16.17 11.19
C LYS A 287 5.05 15.97 9.76
N PHE A 288 3.73 15.96 9.60
CA PHE A 288 3.08 16.01 8.30
C PHE A 288 3.68 17.11 7.41
N PRO A 289 3.82 16.88 6.09
CA PRO A 289 4.41 17.86 5.19
C PRO A 289 3.68 19.20 5.24
N GLN A 290 4.41 20.30 5.44
CA GLN A 290 3.80 21.63 5.62
C GLN A 290 3.01 22.09 4.38
N ASP A 291 3.46 21.71 3.19
CA ASP A 291 2.74 21.95 1.94
C ASP A 291 1.41 21.17 1.88
N THR A 292 1.40 19.92 2.34
CA THR A 292 0.17 19.13 2.49
C THR A 292 -0.78 19.77 3.50
N LEU A 293 -0.31 20.16 4.69
CA LEU A 293 -1.17 20.87 5.66
C LEU A 293 -1.69 22.22 5.13
N SER A 294 -0.95 22.87 4.23
CA SER A 294 -1.35 24.14 3.59
C SER A 294 -2.37 23.94 2.44
N ALA A 295 -2.58 22.71 1.98
CA ALA A 295 -3.60 22.36 1.00
C ALA A 295 -4.99 22.14 1.62
N TYR A 296 -5.08 22.03 2.96
CA TYR A 296 -6.33 21.90 3.70
C TYR A 296 -6.67 23.24 4.38
N PRO A 297 -7.96 23.55 4.60
CA PRO A 297 -8.36 24.58 5.57
C PRO A 297 -7.85 24.26 6.97
N THR A 298 -7.81 25.22 7.88
CA THR A 298 -7.51 24.92 9.30
C THR A 298 -8.62 24.05 9.89
N PRO A 299 -8.32 22.89 10.51
CA PRO A 299 -9.33 22.10 11.20
C PRO A 299 -9.82 22.82 12.46
N PHE A 300 -11.12 22.74 12.75
CA PHE A 300 -11.67 23.26 14.01
C PHE A 300 -11.51 22.27 15.17
N VAL A 301 -11.28 21.00 14.86
CA VAL A 301 -11.08 19.90 15.80
C VAL A 301 -10.21 18.82 15.11
N ASN A 302 -9.23 18.25 15.79
CA ASN A 302 -8.41 17.14 15.25
C ASN A 302 -7.74 16.33 16.37
N SER A 303 -7.35 15.09 16.06
CA SER A 303 -6.40 14.29 16.85
C SER A 303 -5.21 13.95 15.96
N SER A 304 -4.12 14.71 16.09
CA SER A 304 -2.87 14.54 15.34
C SER A 304 -3.04 14.29 13.82
N TYR A 305 -4.08 14.89 13.22
CA TYR A 305 -4.53 14.62 11.85
C TYR A 305 -4.92 13.16 11.48
N HIS A 306 -4.92 12.22 12.43
CA HIS A 306 -5.51 10.88 12.23
C HIS A 306 -7.04 10.95 12.03
N ILE A 307 -7.67 11.96 12.59
CA ILE A 307 -9.04 12.40 12.30
C ILE A 307 -9.13 13.92 12.48
N SER A 308 -9.81 14.61 11.56
CA SER A 308 -9.90 16.08 11.56
C SER A 308 -11.25 16.57 11.04
N GLY A 309 -11.86 17.52 11.76
CA GLY A 309 -13.10 18.19 11.37
C GLY A 309 -12.85 19.59 10.79
N TYR A 310 -13.50 19.88 9.66
CA TYR A 310 -13.37 21.14 8.90
C TYR A 310 -14.73 21.74 8.56
N PHE A 311 -14.75 23.07 8.43
CA PHE A 311 -15.82 23.79 7.74
C PHE A 311 -15.23 24.38 6.45
N PRO A 312 -15.60 23.86 5.26
CA PRO A 312 -15.05 24.33 3.99
C PRO A 312 -15.35 25.80 3.76
N LYS A 313 -14.39 26.54 3.19
CA LYS A 313 -14.57 27.96 2.85
C LYS A 313 -15.62 28.18 1.76
N LEU A 314 -15.80 27.19 0.89
CA LEU A 314 -16.68 27.22 -0.27
C LEU A 314 -18.14 26.83 0.05
N SER A 315 -18.45 26.40 1.29
CA SER A 315 -19.83 26.05 1.68
C SER A 315 -20.15 26.40 3.14
N ASN A 316 -21.17 27.23 3.31
CA ASN A 316 -21.69 27.58 4.64
C ASN A 316 -22.53 26.46 5.29
N ASP A 317 -23.04 25.50 4.51
CA ASP A 317 -23.97 24.44 4.97
C ASP A 317 -23.30 23.05 5.09
N THR A 318 -22.01 22.96 4.76
CA THR A 318 -21.25 21.70 4.79
C THR A 318 -20.28 21.65 5.97
N ALA A 319 -20.13 20.46 6.54
CA ALA A 319 -19.02 20.07 7.41
C ALA A 319 -18.31 18.86 6.79
N VAL A 320 -16.98 18.79 6.96
CA VAL A 320 -16.17 17.67 6.42
C VAL A 320 -15.38 17.02 7.54
N LEU A 321 -15.50 15.70 7.65
CA LEU A 321 -14.69 14.88 8.54
C LEU A 321 -13.68 14.11 7.70
N VAL A 322 -12.40 14.47 7.79
CA VAL A 322 -11.32 13.74 7.11
C VAL A 322 -10.79 12.66 8.06
N VAL A 323 -10.69 11.44 7.56
CA VAL A 323 -10.12 10.30 8.28
C VAL A 323 -9.03 9.67 7.40
N PRO A 324 -7.75 10.08 7.54
CA PRO A 324 -6.67 9.54 6.74
C PRO A 324 -6.25 8.11 7.14
N THR A 325 -6.61 7.65 8.34
CA THR A 325 -6.37 6.26 8.78
C THR A 325 -7.31 5.89 9.91
N PHE A 326 -7.63 4.59 10.01
CA PHE A 326 -8.28 3.98 11.18
C PHE A 326 -7.27 3.46 12.21
N LYS A 327 -5.99 3.86 12.14
CA LYS A 327 -4.95 3.52 13.12
C LYS A 327 -4.52 4.76 13.92
N PRO A 328 -5.39 5.32 14.78
CA PRO A 328 -5.03 6.45 15.63
C PRO A 328 -4.06 6.04 16.75
N ASP A 329 -3.25 6.99 17.21
CA ASP A 329 -2.45 6.83 18.44
C ASP A 329 -3.34 6.56 19.67
N ASN A 330 -4.55 7.11 19.68
CA ASN A 330 -5.52 7.01 20.77
C ASN A 330 -6.95 6.80 20.22
N PRO A 331 -7.49 5.56 20.24
CA PRO A 331 -8.84 5.26 19.74
C PRO A 331 -9.98 5.98 20.49
N VAL A 332 -9.79 6.31 21.77
CA VAL A 332 -10.78 7.05 22.57
C VAL A 332 -10.87 8.49 22.08
N GLU A 333 -9.71 9.14 21.93
CA GLU A 333 -9.62 10.50 21.40
C GLU A 333 -10.17 10.58 19.98
N PHE A 334 -9.84 9.62 19.10
CA PHE A 334 -10.41 9.51 17.75
C PHE A 334 -11.95 9.54 17.77
N SER A 335 -12.55 8.73 18.65
CA SER A 335 -14.01 8.67 18.83
C SER A 335 -14.58 9.98 19.40
N ASP A 336 -13.86 10.65 20.29
CA ASP A 336 -14.29 11.92 20.88
C ASP A 336 -14.19 13.09 19.88
N ILE A 337 -13.19 13.08 18.98
CA ILE A 337 -13.13 14.02 17.84
C ILE A 337 -14.33 13.83 16.91
N ALA A 338 -14.73 12.59 16.61
CA ALA A 338 -15.92 12.32 15.79
C ALA A 338 -17.22 12.83 16.44
N LYS A 339 -17.41 12.60 17.75
CA LYS A 339 -18.54 13.16 18.52
C LYS A 339 -18.51 14.69 18.53
N ALA A 340 -17.34 15.28 18.75
CA ALA A 340 -17.16 16.73 18.76
C ALA A 340 -17.45 17.35 17.37
N PHE A 341 -17.05 16.68 16.28
CA PHE A 341 -17.39 17.07 14.92
C PHE A 341 -18.91 17.15 14.71
N ILE A 342 -19.65 16.07 15.02
CA ILE A 342 -21.12 16.03 14.88
C ILE A 342 -21.79 17.11 15.75
N SER A 343 -21.34 17.28 16.99
CA SER A 343 -21.87 18.29 17.91
C SER A 343 -21.69 19.72 17.37
N ASN A 344 -20.48 20.07 16.92
CA ASN A 344 -20.20 21.40 16.35
C ASN A 344 -20.91 21.63 15.01
N ALA A 345 -20.98 20.62 14.14
CA ALA A 345 -21.73 20.72 12.89
C ALA A 345 -23.23 20.96 13.15
N SER A 346 -23.80 20.25 14.13
CA SER A 346 -25.20 20.40 14.55
C SER A 346 -25.48 21.77 15.18
N ALA A 347 -24.60 22.24 16.06
CA ALA A 347 -24.69 23.55 16.72
C ALA A 347 -24.59 24.73 15.72
N LEU A 348 -23.88 24.54 14.60
CA LEU A 348 -23.78 25.51 13.51
C LEU A 348 -24.78 25.22 12.36
N HIS A 349 -25.78 24.37 12.61
CA HIS A 349 -26.88 24.04 11.68
C HIS A 349 -26.44 23.56 10.29
N LYS A 350 -25.28 22.88 10.21
CA LYS A 350 -24.78 22.26 8.97
C LYS A 350 -25.69 21.10 8.58
N ARG A 351 -26.22 21.11 7.36
CA ARG A 351 -27.14 20.07 6.87
C ARG A 351 -26.44 19.00 6.03
N LYS A 352 -25.27 19.31 5.48
CA LYS A 352 -24.50 18.41 4.61
C LYS A 352 -23.22 17.96 5.34
N ILE A 353 -22.99 16.65 5.46
CA ILE A 353 -21.75 16.08 6.00
C ILE A 353 -21.06 15.29 4.89
N ILE A 354 -19.77 15.54 4.69
CA ILE A 354 -18.88 14.71 3.88
C ILE A 354 -17.93 13.99 4.83
N ILE A 355 -17.78 12.68 4.66
CA ILE A 355 -16.72 11.90 5.29
C ILE A 355 -15.67 11.64 4.21
N ASP A 356 -14.52 12.30 4.33
CA ASP A 356 -13.41 12.17 3.38
C ASP A 356 -12.48 11.03 3.82
N LEU A 357 -12.59 9.90 3.12
CA LEU A 357 -11.75 8.72 3.26
C LEU A 357 -10.68 8.63 2.15
N SER A 358 -10.44 9.71 1.40
CA SER A 358 -9.51 9.71 0.27
C SER A 358 -8.12 9.23 0.70
N SER A 359 -7.60 8.19 0.04
CA SER A 359 -6.30 7.57 0.37
C SER A 359 -6.17 7.06 1.83
N ASN A 360 -7.28 6.76 2.52
CA ASN A 360 -7.25 6.07 3.80
C ASN A 360 -6.85 4.60 3.60
N GLY A 361 -5.62 4.25 3.94
CA GLY A 361 -5.10 2.87 3.83
C GLY A 361 -5.49 1.96 5.00
N GLY A 362 -6.69 2.12 5.57
CA GLY A 362 -7.21 1.29 6.64
C GLY A 362 -6.61 1.57 8.02
N GLY A 363 -6.60 0.54 8.87
CA GLY A 363 -6.15 0.60 10.27
C GLY A 363 -6.88 -0.43 11.14
N PHE A 364 -7.25 -0.07 12.36
CA PHE A 364 -8.00 -0.94 13.26
C PHE A 364 -9.49 -0.95 12.89
N LEU A 365 -10.04 -2.14 12.61
CA LEU A 365 -11.46 -2.33 12.29
C LEU A 365 -12.38 -1.70 13.36
N GLN A 366 -12.02 -1.82 14.63
CA GLN A 366 -12.76 -1.22 15.74
C GLN A 366 -12.96 0.29 15.59
N SER A 367 -11.95 1.05 15.16
CA SER A 367 -12.07 2.50 14.98
C SER A 367 -13.01 2.87 13.81
N ALA A 368 -13.11 2.02 12.79
CA ALA A 368 -14.10 2.17 11.73
C ALA A 368 -15.53 1.83 12.22
N ILE A 369 -15.68 0.76 13.01
CA ILE A 369 -16.96 0.36 13.62
C ILE A 369 -17.47 1.43 14.61
N ASP A 370 -16.59 1.99 15.44
CA ASP A 370 -16.96 3.04 16.40
C ASP A 370 -17.39 4.33 15.68
N LEU A 371 -16.67 4.72 14.61
CA LEU A 371 -17.08 5.83 13.76
C LEU A 371 -18.45 5.58 13.11
N PHE A 372 -18.68 4.38 12.57
CA PHE A 372 -19.97 4.00 11.99
C PHE A 372 -21.10 4.08 13.03
N ARG A 373 -20.90 3.54 14.24
CA ARG A 373 -21.87 3.61 15.35
C ARG A 373 -22.14 5.04 15.83
N ILE A 374 -21.15 5.93 15.75
CA ILE A 374 -21.32 7.36 16.10
C ILE A 374 -22.23 8.08 15.10
N PHE A 375 -22.17 7.75 13.80
CA PHE A 375 -23.05 8.32 12.77
C PHE A 375 -24.41 7.60 12.66
N PHE A 376 -24.42 6.28 12.86
CA PHE A 376 -25.58 5.42 12.64
C PHE A 376 -25.88 4.53 13.87
N PRO A 377 -26.24 5.11 15.03
CA PRO A 377 -26.30 4.40 16.32
C PRO A 377 -27.36 3.29 16.41
N THR A 378 -28.31 3.23 15.46
CA THR A 378 -29.34 2.20 15.37
C THR A 378 -29.14 1.24 14.19
N ALA A 379 -28.13 1.46 13.35
CA ALA A 379 -27.86 0.57 12.22
C ALA A 379 -27.11 -0.68 12.70
N PRO A 380 -27.44 -1.88 12.16
CA PRO A 380 -26.68 -3.08 12.46
C PRO A 380 -25.27 -2.96 11.85
N VAL A 381 -24.25 -3.33 12.62
CA VAL A 381 -22.89 -3.53 12.09
C VAL A 381 -22.87 -4.86 11.35
N TYR A 382 -22.29 -4.86 10.15
CA TYR A 382 -22.14 -6.04 9.30
C TYR A 382 -20.70 -6.08 8.79
N THR A 383 -19.93 -7.05 9.28
CA THR A 383 -18.54 -7.30 8.85
C THR A 383 -18.49 -8.47 7.87
N ALA A 384 -19.08 -9.61 8.26
CA ALA A 384 -19.07 -10.85 7.48
C ALA A 384 -17.68 -11.31 7.02
N ALA A 385 -16.68 -11.05 7.86
CA ALA A 385 -15.34 -11.58 7.77
C ALA A 385 -15.34 -13.11 7.68
N ARG A 386 -14.55 -13.67 6.77
CA ARG A 386 -14.30 -15.12 6.66
C ARG A 386 -12.86 -15.37 6.28
N TYR A 387 -12.34 -16.48 6.76
CA TYR A 387 -10.99 -16.96 6.46
C TYR A 387 -11.07 -18.19 5.56
N ARG A 388 -10.07 -18.39 4.70
CA ARG A 388 -10.04 -19.53 3.77
C ARG A 388 -9.65 -20.81 4.52
N ALA A 389 -10.55 -21.79 4.53
CA ALA A 389 -10.25 -23.11 5.04
C ALA A 389 -9.33 -23.88 4.07
N HIS A 390 -8.22 -24.42 4.57
CA HIS A 390 -7.30 -25.27 3.82
C HIS A 390 -6.59 -26.26 4.76
N ASP A 391 -5.91 -27.27 4.19
CA ASP A 391 -5.37 -28.40 4.96
C ASP A 391 -4.31 -27.97 5.99
N GLY A 392 -3.46 -26.99 5.66
CA GLY A 392 -2.46 -26.44 6.58
C GLY A 392 -3.07 -25.85 7.85
N LEU A 393 -4.11 -25.03 7.71
CA LEU A 393 -4.86 -24.47 8.83
C LEU A 393 -5.49 -25.55 9.72
N ASN A 394 -6.19 -26.51 9.11
CA ASN A 394 -6.80 -27.65 9.83
C ASN A 394 -5.75 -28.43 10.65
N LEU A 395 -4.56 -28.64 10.08
CA LEU A 395 -3.46 -29.37 10.71
C LEU A 395 -2.83 -28.60 11.86
N ILE A 396 -2.77 -27.26 11.80
CA ILE A 396 -2.28 -26.42 12.91
C ILE A 396 -3.28 -26.40 14.07
N THR A 397 -4.58 -26.19 13.79
CA THR A 397 -5.64 -26.24 14.81
C THR A 397 -5.72 -27.61 15.50
N LYS A 398 -5.36 -28.70 14.80
CA LYS A 398 -5.26 -30.04 15.41
C LYS A 398 -3.99 -30.24 16.26
N ALA A 399 -2.90 -29.53 15.95
CA ALA A 399 -1.62 -29.67 16.64
C ALA A 399 -1.56 -28.93 17.99
N LEU A 400 -2.12 -27.71 18.04
CA LEU A 400 -2.13 -26.84 19.22
C LEU A 400 -3.22 -27.24 20.21
N ASN A 401 -3.02 -27.00 21.51
CA ASN A 401 -4.09 -27.15 22.51
C ASN A 401 -4.91 -25.87 22.68
N ASP A 402 -6.12 -25.99 23.26
CA ASP A 402 -7.08 -24.87 23.35
C ASP A 402 -6.46 -23.60 23.99
N ALA A 403 -5.71 -23.73 25.09
CA ALA A 403 -5.07 -22.58 25.76
C ALA A 403 -3.90 -21.96 24.95
N GLU A 404 -3.16 -22.77 24.19
CA GLU A 404 -2.13 -22.29 23.25
C GLU A 404 -2.73 -21.54 22.06
N GLN A 405 -3.93 -21.93 21.62
CA GLN A 405 -4.68 -21.24 20.57
C GLN A 405 -5.18 -19.89 21.09
N GLU A 406 -5.90 -19.88 22.22
CA GLU A 406 -6.45 -18.66 22.85
C GLU A 406 -5.36 -17.61 23.10
N GLN A 407 -4.30 -17.96 23.83
CA GLN A 407 -3.22 -17.03 24.17
C GLN A 407 -2.56 -16.42 22.93
N ARG A 408 -2.47 -17.15 21.81
CA ARG A 408 -1.81 -16.66 20.60
C ARG A 408 -2.74 -15.84 19.72
N LEU A 409 -4.03 -16.19 19.62
CA LEU A 409 -5.01 -15.41 18.88
C LEU A 409 -5.21 -14.02 19.49
N ASP A 410 -5.24 -13.92 20.83
CA ASP A 410 -5.26 -12.64 21.56
C ASP A 410 -4.05 -11.75 21.22
N ASN A 411 -2.86 -12.35 21.05
CA ASN A 411 -1.63 -11.62 20.72
C ASN A 411 -1.59 -11.06 19.28
N PHE A 412 -2.42 -11.59 18.37
CA PHE A 412 -2.49 -11.11 16.98
C PHE A 412 -3.55 -10.01 16.77
N GLY A 413 -4.22 -9.54 17.83
CA GLY A 413 -5.17 -8.43 17.75
C GLY A 413 -6.43 -8.77 16.96
N LEU A 414 -6.74 -10.07 16.84
CA LEU A 414 -8.01 -10.52 16.26
C LEU A 414 -9.15 -10.08 17.15
N GLN A 415 -10.16 -9.47 16.53
CA GLN A 415 -11.40 -9.11 17.21
C GLN A 415 -12.03 -10.39 17.80
N SER A 416 -12.61 -10.24 18.98
CA SER A 416 -13.00 -11.33 19.87
C SER A 416 -13.94 -12.36 19.22
N VAL A 417 -14.02 -13.57 19.79
CA VAL A 417 -15.01 -14.59 19.40
C VAL A 417 -16.44 -14.04 19.35
N ASP A 418 -16.76 -13.08 20.21
CA ASP A 418 -18.05 -12.39 20.29
C ASP A 418 -18.32 -11.42 19.11
N GLU A 419 -17.27 -10.95 18.44
CA GLU A 419 -17.32 -10.07 17.27
C GLU A 419 -17.33 -10.85 15.95
N ALA A 420 -16.86 -12.11 15.98
CA ALA A 420 -16.91 -13.03 14.86
C ALA A 420 -18.24 -13.81 14.82
N VAL A 421 -18.89 -13.83 13.65
CA VAL A 421 -20.20 -14.44 13.45
C VAL A 421 -20.20 -15.45 12.31
N LYS A 422 -20.98 -16.53 12.48
CA LYS A 422 -21.15 -17.58 11.46
C LYS A 422 -21.83 -17.03 10.19
N PRO A 423 -21.85 -17.80 9.08
CA PRO A 423 -22.55 -17.38 7.85
C PRO A 423 -24.02 -16.94 8.03
N ASP A 424 -24.69 -17.35 9.11
CA ASP A 424 -26.06 -16.94 9.44
C ASP A 424 -26.18 -15.52 10.04
N GLN A 425 -25.07 -14.92 10.49
CA GLN A 425 -24.96 -13.59 11.10
C GLN A 425 -25.83 -13.39 12.35
N LYS A 426 -26.21 -14.49 13.00
CA LYS A 426 -27.04 -14.54 14.21
C LYS A 426 -26.38 -15.32 15.34
N THR A 427 -25.55 -16.29 14.99
CA THR A 427 -24.78 -17.08 15.94
C THR A 427 -23.32 -16.66 15.88
N GLY A 428 -22.79 -16.24 17.03
CA GLY A 428 -21.34 -16.13 17.22
C GLY A 428 -20.68 -17.51 17.16
N PHE A 429 -19.36 -17.52 17.11
CA PHE A 429 -18.60 -18.73 17.38
C PHE A 429 -18.69 -19.06 18.89
N SER A 430 -18.67 -20.35 19.25
CA SER A 430 -18.84 -20.78 20.65
C SER A 430 -17.52 -20.84 21.41
N SER A 431 -16.40 -20.77 20.67
CA SER A 431 -15.03 -20.80 21.14
C SER A 431 -14.10 -20.40 19.98
N TRP A 432 -12.86 -20.01 20.26
CA TRP A 432 -11.84 -19.77 19.23
C TRP A 432 -11.60 -21.00 18.35
N LYS A 433 -11.81 -22.21 18.87
CA LYS A 433 -11.74 -23.47 18.12
C LYS A 433 -12.73 -23.57 16.94
N ASP A 434 -13.84 -22.84 17.01
CA ASP A 434 -14.81 -22.76 15.92
C ASP A 434 -14.43 -21.67 14.88
N LEU A 435 -13.44 -20.82 15.19
CA LEU A 435 -12.96 -19.72 14.35
C LEU A 435 -11.61 -20.06 13.69
N TYR A 436 -11.62 -20.13 12.36
CA TYR A 436 -10.44 -20.48 11.56
C TYR A 436 -9.53 -19.26 11.34
N VAL A 437 -8.45 -19.05 12.11
CA VAL A 437 -7.48 -17.95 11.86
C VAL A 437 -6.03 -18.37 12.08
N LEU A 438 -5.06 -17.74 11.38
CA LEU A 438 -3.63 -18.03 11.56
C LEU A 438 -2.66 -16.86 11.29
N HIS A 439 -1.48 -16.99 11.89
CA HIS A 439 -0.26 -16.22 11.64
C HIS A 439 0.97 -17.15 11.49
N LEU A 440 2.07 -16.66 10.92
CA LEU A 440 3.33 -17.40 10.69
C LEU A 440 3.88 -18.11 11.95
N ASP A 441 3.85 -17.44 13.11
CA ASP A 441 4.38 -18.02 14.35
C ASP A 441 3.48 -19.12 14.95
N LEU A 442 2.19 -19.14 14.60
CA LEU A 442 1.27 -20.24 14.95
C LEU A 442 1.58 -21.50 14.12
N ALA A 443 1.99 -21.34 12.87
CA ALA A 443 2.46 -22.44 12.02
C ALA A 443 3.75 -23.07 12.58
N ALA A 444 4.78 -22.27 12.87
CA ALA A 444 6.02 -22.79 13.45
C ALA A 444 5.82 -23.38 14.87
N ALA A 445 4.98 -22.74 15.71
CA ALA A 445 4.66 -23.27 17.04
C ALA A 445 3.87 -24.59 16.97
N GLY A 446 2.86 -24.68 16.09
CA GLY A 446 2.10 -25.90 15.88
C GLY A 446 2.96 -27.06 15.43
N TYR A 447 3.96 -26.81 14.57
CA TYR A 447 4.94 -27.81 14.16
C TYR A 447 5.75 -28.31 15.35
N GLN A 448 6.32 -27.39 16.14
CA GLN A 448 7.12 -27.75 17.30
C GLN A 448 6.31 -28.54 18.35
N THR A 449 5.06 -28.15 18.60
CA THR A 449 4.13 -28.89 19.48
C THR A 449 3.82 -30.28 18.93
N ALA A 450 3.51 -30.42 17.64
CA ALA A 450 3.24 -31.72 17.01
C ALA A 450 4.46 -32.67 17.04
N VAL A 451 5.66 -32.15 16.77
CA VAL A 451 6.92 -32.91 16.80
C VAL A 451 7.29 -33.32 18.23
N ASN A 452 7.19 -32.41 19.20
CA ASN A 452 7.48 -32.71 20.61
C ASN A 452 6.51 -33.77 21.15
N ALA A 453 5.19 -33.57 20.97
CA ALA A 453 4.19 -34.54 21.38
C ALA A 453 4.39 -35.93 20.73
N SER A 454 4.88 -35.98 19.49
CA SER A 454 5.25 -37.24 18.82
C SER A 454 6.49 -37.90 19.40
N ARG A 455 7.51 -37.11 19.82
CA ARG A 455 8.71 -37.61 20.53
C ARG A 455 8.37 -38.10 21.94
N ASP A 456 7.45 -37.43 22.62
CA ASP A 456 7.02 -37.71 23.99
C ASP A 456 5.95 -38.82 24.08
N GLY A 457 5.66 -39.52 22.98
CA GLY A 457 4.73 -40.65 22.93
C GLY A 457 3.25 -40.28 23.03
N THR A 458 2.89 -39.00 22.83
CA THR A 458 1.52 -38.47 22.89
C THR A 458 1.10 -37.74 21.60
N PRO A 459 1.30 -38.36 20.40
CA PRO A 459 1.18 -37.67 19.12
C PRO A 459 -0.20 -37.01 18.89
N LYS A 460 -0.18 -35.71 18.60
CA LYS A 460 -1.38 -34.92 18.25
C LYS A 460 -1.85 -35.17 16.82
N LEU A 461 -0.91 -35.49 15.93
CA LEU A 461 -1.12 -35.79 14.52
C LEU A 461 -0.74 -37.24 14.23
N SER A 462 -1.49 -37.91 13.35
CA SER A 462 -1.05 -39.19 12.79
C SER A 462 0.19 -39.01 11.88
N PRO A 463 0.98 -40.06 11.58
CA PRO A 463 2.14 -39.94 10.70
C PRO A 463 1.82 -39.38 9.31
N ASN A 464 0.62 -39.67 8.78
CA ASN A 464 0.15 -39.09 7.51
C ASN A 464 -0.20 -37.60 7.65
N GLU A 465 -0.80 -37.19 8.77
CA GLU A 465 -1.09 -35.78 9.04
C GLU A 465 0.17 -34.97 9.28
N LEU A 466 1.18 -35.52 9.99
CA LEU A 466 2.48 -34.90 10.16
C LEU A 466 3.24 -34.79 8.81
N SER A 467 3.13 -35.82 7.95
CA SER A 467 3.67 -35.74 6.59
C SER A 467 3.01 -34.62 5.78
N ARG A 468 1.67 -34.53 5.78
CA ARG A 468 0.96 -33.43 5.11
C ARG A 468 1.34 -32.06 5.70
N TYR A 469 1.44 -31.96 7.02
CA TYR A 469 1.85 -30.76 7.74
C TYR A 469 3.13 -30.18 7.14
N ASN A 470 4.17 -31.00 7.01
CA ASN A 470 5.48 -30.59 6.47
C ASN A 470 5.44 -30.06 5.02
N HIS A 471 4.44 -30.49 4.23
CA HIS A 471 4.22 -30.04 2.85
C HIS A 471 3.31 -28.82 2.75
N THR A 472 2.44 -28.58 3.75
CA THR A 472 1.42 -27.50 3.73
C THR A 472 1.73 -26.32 4.64
N VAL A 473 2.64 -26.48 5.60
CA VAL A 473 2.95 -25.51 6.64
C VAL A 473 4.46 -25.36 6.75
N THR A 474 4.96 -24.13 6.83
CA THR A 474 6.39 -23.89 7.02
C THR A 474 6.84 -24.36 8.41
N ALA A 475 7.96 -25.06 8.46
CA ALA A 475 8.63 -25.46 9.69
C ALA A 475 9.71 -24.45 10.11
N VAL A 476 9.99 -23.46 9.28
CA VAL A 476 11.07 -22.47 9.46
C VAL A 476 10.47 -21.22 10.12
N PRO A 477 10.86 -20.85 11.35
CA PRO A 477 10.42 -19.63 12.02
C PRO A 477 10.74 -18.40 11.16
N ALA A 478 9.85 -17.40 11.13
CA ALA A 478 9.99 -16.22 10.28
C ALA A 478 11.40 -15.56 10.39
N ALA A 479 11.93 -15.42 11.61
CA ALA A 479 13.26 -14.86 11.86
C ALA A 479 14.45 -15.59 11.19
N GLU A 480 14.26 -16.85 10.74
CA GLU A 480 15.29 -17.63 10.05
C GLU A 480 15.25 -17.46 8.51
N TRP A 481 14.26 -16.73 7.97
CA TRP A 481 14.13 -16.50 6.53
C TRP A 481 15.04 -15.37 6.05
N SER A 482 16.28 -15.69 5.67
CA SER A 482 17.32 -14.69 5.44
C SER A 482 17.12 -13.80 4.20
N LEU A 483 16.41 -14.26 3.16
CA LEU A 483 16.21 -13.53 1.90
C LEU A 483 15.08 -12.48 1.94
N VAL A 484 14.27 -12.45 3.00
CA VAL A 484 13.11 -11.56 3.13
C VAL A 484 13.22 -10.66 4.37
N ARG A 485 12.67 -9.44 4.26
CA ARG A 485 12.62 -8.47 5.37
C ARG A 485 11.24 -8.39 6.00
N SER A 486 10.19 -8.50 5.19
CA SER A 486 8.82 -8.72 5.63
C SER A 486 8.01 -9.31 4.49
N ALA A 487 6.99 -10.08 4.82
CA ALA A 487 5.95 -10.49 3.89
C ALA A 487 4.63 -10.50 4.65
N ASN A 488 3.56 -10.06 3.99
CA ASN A 488 2.20 -10.11 4.50
C ASN A 488 1.32 -10.85 3.49
N LEU A 489 0.18 -11.37 3.95
CA LEU A 489 -0.84 -11.91 3.08
C LEU A 489 -2.23 -11.57 3.61
N ASN A 490 -3.16 -11.35 2.68
CA ASN A 490 -4.58 -11.31 3.00
C ASN A 490 -5.01 -12.69 3.51
N ILE A 491 -5.53 -12.76 4.74
CA ILE A 491 -6.15 -13.96 5.34
C ILE A 491 -7.67 -13.84 5.48
N GLU A 492 -8.22 -12.64 5.33
CA GLU A 492 -9.59 -12.28 5.74
C GLU A 492 -10.37 -11.64 4.59
N ASN A 493 -11.46 -12.27 4.22
CA ASN A 493 -12.35 -11.84 3.15
C ASN A 493 -13.68 -11.34 3.72
N MET A 494 -14.09 -10.14 3.32
CA MET A 494 -15.43 -9.61 3.58
C MET A 494 -16.38 -10.02 2.45
N PHE A 495 -17.67 -10.22 2.76
CA PHE A 495 -18.69 -10.69 1.80
C PHE A 495 -19.94 -9.81 1.84
N ILE A 496 -20.74 -9.82 0.76
CA ILE A 496 -22.03 -9.11 0.70
C ILE A 496 -23.12 -9.90 1.43
N LYS A 497 -24.06 -9.21 2.07
CA LYS A 497 -25.18 -9.86 2.75
C LYS A 497 -26.07 -10.63 1.77
N GLY A 498 -25.91 -11.95 1.76
CA GLY A 498 -26.68 -12.88 0.92
C GLY A 498 -25.88 -13.49 -0.24
N ASP A 499 -24.64 -13.02 -0.47
CA ASP A 499 -23.66 -13.70 -1.31
C ASP A 499 -22.56 -14.26 -0.39
N ASP A 500 -22.34 -15.57 -0.48
CA ASP A 500 -21.39 -16.29 0.34
C ASP A 500 -20.26 -16.94 -0.46
N GLN A 501 -20.20 -16.64 -1.76
CA GLN A 501 -19.27 -17.20 -2.74
C GLN A 501 -18.22 -16.18 -3.19
N LEU A 502 -18.61 -14.92 -3.43
CA LEU A 502 -17.70 -13.90 -3.94
C LEU A 502 -17.27 -12.89 -2.86
N PRO A 503 -15.98 -12.84 -2.48
CA PRO A 503 -15.46 -11.77 -1.64
C PRO A 503 -15.68 -10.39 -2.26
N LEU A 504 -16.01 -9.41 -1.43
CA LEU A 504 -16.23 -8.01 -1.81
C LEU A 504 -15.11 -7.42 -2.67
N GLN A 505 -13.86 -7.87 -2.48
CA GLN A 505 -12.72 -7.39 -3.26
C GLN A 505 -12.74 -7.76 -4.75
N PHE A 506 -13.59 -8.70 -5.17
CA PHE A 506 -13.80 -9.06 -6.58
C PHE A 506 -15.11 -8.52 -7.16
N VAL A 507 -15.91 -7.81 -6.35
CA VAL A 507 -17.12 -7.12 -6.81
C VAL A 507 -16.69 -5.78 -7.38
N TYR A 508 -16.79 -5.61 -8.70
CA TYR A 508 -16.49 -4.34 -9.37
C TYR A 508 -17.71 -3.43 -9.37
N GLU A 509 -17.61 -2.31 -8.65
CA GLU A 509 -18.62 -1.25 -8.60
C GLU A 509 -18.06 0.01 -9.30
N PRO A 510 -18.38 0.25 -10.58
CA PRO A 510 -17.92 1.44 -11.29
C PRO A 510 -18.59 2.70 -10.74
N ALA A 511 -17.87 3.83 -10.77
CA ALA A 511 -18.42 5.11 -10.32
C ALA A 511 -19.58 5.58 -11.23
N ASP A 512 -20.76 5.82 -10.64
CA ASP A 512 -21.96 6.34 -11.33
C ASP A 512 -21.74 7.70 -12.01
N CYS A 513 -20.82 8.51 -11.46
CA CYS A 513 -20.49 9.83 -11.98
C CYS A 513 -18.96 10.01 -12.02
N ARG A 514 -18.41 10.20 -13.22
CA ARG A 514 -16.99 10.52 -13.41
C ARG A 514 -16.76 12.03 -13.35
N ARG A 515 -15.81 12.45 -12.52
CA ARG A 515 -15.25 13.81 -12.46
C ARG A 515 -13.73 13.70 -12.58
N PHE A 516 -13.11 14.64 -13.28
CA PHE A 516 -11.66 14.67 -13.46
C PHE A 516 -11.02 15.77 -12.60
N PHE A 517 -9.77 15.58 -12.17
CA PHE A 517 -9.07 16.59 -11.40
C PHE A 517 -8.74 17.82 -12.25
N THR A 518 -9.13 18.99 -11.75
CA THR A 518 -8.59 20.28 -12.18
C THR A 518 -7.31 20.59 -11.39
N MET A 519 -6.45 21.47 -11.90
CA MET A 519 -5.23 21.85 -11.16
C MET A 519 -5.55 22.54 -9.81
N GLY A 520 -6.69 23.21 -9.69
CA GLY A 520 -7.13 23.79 -8.41
C GLY A 520 -7.41 22.75 -7.34
N GLN A 521 -7.95 21.58 -7.72
CA GLN A 521 -8.19 20.45 -6.83
C GLN A 521 -6.91 19.70 -6.44
N TYR A 522 -5.92 19.60 -7.35
CA TYR A 522 -4.58 19.12 -6.99
C TYR A 522 -3.88 20.02 -5.96
N LEU A 523 -4.20 21.33 -5.93
CA LEU A 523 -3.57 22.31 -5.05
C LEU A 523 -4.29 22.55 -3.72
N GLN A 524 -5.61 22.37 -3.66
CA GLN A 524 -6.44 22.67 -2.48
C GLN A 524 -7.57 21.64 -2.32
N GLN A 525 -7.60 20.95 -1.17
CA GLN A 525 -8.59 19.92 -0.87
C GLN A 525 -10.00 20.49 -0.70
N ASP A 526 -10.16 21.78 -0.37
CA ASP A 526 -11.50 22.39 -0.25
C ASP A 526 -12.25 22.47 -1.59
N GLN A 527 -11.53 22.49 -2.72
CA GLN A 527 -12.12 22.37 -4.06
C GLN A 527 -12.54 20.93 -4.39
N VAL A 528 -11.86 19.92 -3.85
CA VAL A 528 -12.29 18.52 -3.94
C VAL A 528 -13.60 18.34 -3.17
N TRP A 529 -13.69 18.89 -1.96
CA TRP A 529 -14.90 18.81 -1.14
C TRP A 529 -16.09 19.59 -1.72
N ASP A 530 -15.87 20.78 -2.29
CA ASP A 530 -16.94 21.51 -2.97
C ASP A 530 -17.45 20.77 -4.22
N GLU A 531 -16.57 20.04 -4.90
CA GLU A 531 -16.97 19.22 -6.04
C GLU A 531 -17.75 17.97 -5.62
N ALA A 532 -17.26 17.23 -4.63
CA ALA A 532 -18.00 16.13 -4.01
C ALA A 532 -19.36 16.58 -3.46
N ARG A 533 -19.44 17.80 -2.92
CA ARG A 533 -20.68 18.42 -2.43
C ARG A 533 -21.69 18.67 -3.55
N LYS A 534 -21.26 19.17 -4.71
CA LYS A 534 -22.13 19.39 -5.87
C LYS A 534 -22.69 18.06 -6.38
N VAL A 535 -21.80 17.08 -6.61
CA VAL A 535 -22.20 15.76 -7.12
C VAL A 535 -23.13 15.06 -6.14
N GLY A 536 -22.78 14.98 -4.85
CA GLY A 536 -23.53 14.21 -3.86
C GLY A 536 -24.80 14.86 -3.29
N PHE A 537 -25.01 16.18 -3.48
CA PHE A 537 -26.14 16.89 -2.85
C PHE A 537 -26.81 18.00 -3.68
N ASP A 538 -26.31 18.33 -4.87
CA ASP A 538 -26.89 19.37 -5.74
C ASP A 538 -27.30 18.81 -7.12
N LEU A 539 -26.74 17.66 -7.53
CA LEU A 539 -27.04 16.96 -8.80
C LEU A 539 -27.90 15.69 -8.63
N ILE A 540 -28.18 15.30 -7.38
CA ILE A 540 -29.06 14.19 -6.97
C ILE A 540 -30.24 14.79 -6.19
#